data_AF-A0A0V9UJD8-F1
#
_entry.id   AF-A0A0V9UJD8-F1
#
_cell.length_a   1.000
_cell.length_b   1.000
_cell.length_c   1.000
_cell.angle_alpha   90.00
_cell.angle_beta   90.00
_cell.angle_gamma   90.00
#
_symmetry.space_group_name_H-M   'P 1'
#
loop_
_entity.id
_entity.type
_entity.pdbx_description
1 polymer ?
#
loop_
_entity_poly.entity_id
_entity_poly.type
_entity_poly.pdbx_seq_one_letter_code
_entity_poly.pdbx_strand_id
1 'polypeptide(L)'
;MVAQQSVARSQFGNVALGLIAAYLESAFSDPASEEVERWTLSCLPSTNRGSRLFTLNIGPMEVLFVDRDDASGDDLTAGLVSLYVSRSALEEEAGASIEALTQAATAVELIPSRLASAGGDAIRLVADLADGVAAEELDVLIGSGLPIRRLAEKLVAKGKGPYEQYHNRWFAAAVLDEIERSAAV
;
A
#
# COMPACT_ATOMS: atom_id res chain seq x y z
N MET A 1 -18.99 -21.90 -11.88
CA MET A 1 -17.83 -21.11 -12.35
C MET A 1 -18.06 -19.60 -12.24
N VAL A 2 -19.11 -19.01 -12.85
CA VAL A 2 -19.38 -17.55 -12.79
C VAL A 2 -19.57 -17.01 -11.37
N ALA A 3 -20.26 -17.74 -10.49
CA ALA A 3 -20.51 -17.30 -9.12
C ALA A 3 -19.24 -17.27 -8.24
N GLN A 4 -18.29 -18.19 -8.44
CA GLN A 4 -17.04 -18.24 -7.68
C GLN A 4 -16.08 -17.11 -8.08
N GLN A 5 -15.99 -16.80 -9.38
CA GLN A 5 -15.24 -15.63 -9.86
C GLN A 5 -15.83 -14.30 -9.35
N SER A 6 -17.15 -14.19 -9.23
CA SER A 6 -17.81 -13.00 -8.67
C SER A 6 -17.52 -12.80 -7.18
N VAL A 7 -17.42 -13.89 -6.41
CA VAL A 7 -17.10 -13.85 -4.98
C VAL A 7 -15.63 -13.51 -4.74
N ALA A 8 -14.71 -14.12 -5.50
CA ALA A 8 -13.27 -13.83 -5.38
C ALA A 8 -12.95 -12.37 -5.75
N ARG A 9 -13.61 -11.83 -6.78
CA ARG A 9 -13.52 -10.40 -7.14
C ARG A 9 -14.02 -9.47 -6.03
N SER A 10 -15.12 -9.84 -5.37
CA SER A 10 -15.70 -9.07 -4.26
C SER A 10 -14.79 -9.10 -3.03
N GLN A 11 -14.23 -10.27 -2.68
CA GLN A 11 -13.30 -10.41 -1.56
C GLN A 11 -11.99 -9.65 -1.81
N PHE A 12 -11.40 -9.78 -2.99
CA PHE A 12 -10.21 -9.01 -3.34
C PHE A 12 -10.47 -7.50 -3.30
N GLY A 13 -11.62 -7.06 -3.84
CA GLY A 13 -12.04 -5.66 -3.79
C GLY A 13 -12.07 -5.11 -2.37
N ASN A 14 -12.66 -5.86 -1.43
CA ASN A 14 -12.72 -5.46 -0.02
C ASN A 14 -11.34 -5.41 0.64
N VAL A 15 -10.46 -6.39 0.37
CA VAL A 15 -9.10 -6.41 0.92
C VAL A 15 -8.27 -5.23 0.38
N ALA A 16 -8.35 -4.95 -0.92
CA ALA A 16 -7.67 -3.82 -1.53
C ALA A 16 -8.16 -2.48 -0.95
N LEU A 17 -9.48 -2.32 -0.75
CA LEU A 17 -10.05 -1.14 -0.12
C LEU A 17 -9.52 -0.95 1.30
N GLY A 18 -9.59 -1.99 2.14
CA GLY A 18 -9.11 -1.93 3.52
C GLY A 18 -7.61 -1.62 3.63
N LEU A 19 -6.80 -2.19 2.75
CA LEU A 19 -5.35 -1.94 2.70
C LEU A 19 -5.01 -0.49 2.32
N ILE A 20 -5.69 0.06 1.31
CA ILE A 20 -5.49 1.46 0.91
C ILE A 20 -5.99 2.40 2.00
N ALA A 21 -7.16 2.09 2.60
CA ALA A 21 -7.75 2.85 3.70
C ALA A 21 -6.78 2.94 4.88
N ALA A 22 -6.31 1.79 5.39
CA ALA A 22 -5.38 1.73 6.52
C ALA A 22 -4.07 2.49 6.24
N TYR A 23 -3.55 2.41 5.02
CA TYR A 23 -2.36 3.17 4.62
C TYR A 23 -2.62 4.68 4.64
N LEU A 24 -3.77 5.13 4.11
CA LEU A 24 -4.14 6.55 4.07
C LEU A 24 -4.43 7.11 5.48
N GLU A 25 -5.11 6.36 6.35
CA GLU A 25 -5.35 6.74 7.75
C GLU A 25 -4.04 6.85 8.54
N SER A 26 -3.07 6.00 8.23
CA SER A 26 -1.73 6.13 8.82
C SER A 26 -1.00 7.37 8.30
N ALA A 27 -1.12 7.65 6.99
CA ALA A 27 -0.41 8.71 6.29
C ALA A 27 -0.93 10.12 6.58
N PHE A 28 -2.24 10.29 6.75
CA PHE A 28 -2.91 11.59 6.85
C PHE A 28 -3.94 11.64 7.98
N SER A 29 -4.08 12.79 8.62
CA SER A 29 -5.15 13.03 9.60
C SER A 29 -6.53 13.22 8.96
N ASP A 30 -6.56 13.69 7.71
CA ASP A 30 -7.76 13.87 6.91
C ASP A 30 -7.45 13.49 5.46
N PRO A 31 -7.52 12.20 5.10
CA PRO A 31 -7.23 11.75 3.74
C PRO A 31 -8.11 12.42 2.68
N ALA A 32 -9.36 12.77 2.99
CA ALA A 32 -10.30 13.32 2.02
C ALA A 32 -9.89 14.72 1.53
N SER A 33 -9.41 15.59 2.43
CA SER A 33 -8.95 16.93 2.03
C SER A 33 -7.62 16.93 1.27
N GLU A 34 -6.88 15.83 1.31
CA GLU A 34 -5.56 15.67 0.70
C GLU A 34 -5.62 14.95 -0.67
N GLU A 35 -6.81 14.50 -1.12
CA GLU A 35 -7.03 13.82 -2.40
C GLU A 35 -6.57 14.70 -3.58
N VAL A 36 -5.92 14.07 -4.58
CA VAL A 36 -5.31 14.69 -5.78
C VAL A 36 -4.11 15.58 -5.48
N GLU A 37 -4.15 16.39 -4.43
CA GLU A 37 -3.08 17.32 -4.08
C GLU A 37 -1.88 16.63 -3.42
N ARG A 38 -2.12 15.66 -2.54
CA ARG A 38 -1.05 14.89 -1.87
C ARG A 38 -1.03 13.44 -2.24
N TRP A 39 -2.17 12.84 -2.55
CA TRP A 39 -2.22 11.46 -2.94
C TRP A 39 -3.12 11.23 -4.16
N THR A 40 -2.77 10.22 -4.95
CA THR A 40 -3.58 9.80 -6.09
C THR A 40 -3.63 8.29 -6.14
N LEU A 41 -4.82 7.74 -6.29
CA LEU A 41 -5.05 6.33 -6.52
C LEU A 41 -5.36 6.05 -8.00
N SER A 42 -4.78 5.00 -8.56
CA SER A 42 -5.05 4.54 -9.92
C SER A 42 -5.34 3.04 -9.94
N CYS A 43 -6.29 2.62 -10.78
CA CYS A 43 -6.46 1.23 -11.18
C CYS A 43 -5.83 1.09 -12.56
N LEU A 44 -4.72 0.38 -12.71
CA LEU A 44 -4.21 0.10 -14.05
C LEU A 44 -4.61 -1.31 -14.48
N PRO A 45 -5.63 -1.42 -15.34
CA PRO A 45 -5.59 -2.47 -16.35
C PRO A 45 -6.05 -1.91 -17.70
N SER A 46 -5.11 -1.52 -18.58
CA SER A 46 -5.47 -1.18 -19.98
C SER A 46 -4.47 -1.64 -21.04
N THR A 47 -3.31 -2.17 -20.65
CA THR A 47 -2.40 -2.83 -21.60
C THR A 47 -2.01 -4.17 -21.02
N ASN A 48 -2.16 -5.25 -21.80
CA ASN A 48 -1.83 -6.65 -21.51
C ASN A 48 -0.33 -6.91 -21.17
N ARG A 49 0.27 -6.08 -20.31
CA ARG A 49 1.68 -6.12 -19.91
C ARG A 49 1.92 -5.78 -18.42
N GLY A 50 0.90 -5.31 -17.68
CA GLY A 50 1.02 -4.99 -16.25
C GLY A 50 0.33 -6.02 -15.35
N SER A 51 1.06 -6.54 -14.37
CA SER A 51 0.57 -7.38 -13.26
C SER A 51 -0.20 -6.58 -12.19
N ARG A 52 0.00 -5.26 -12.13
CA ARG A 52 -0.54 -4.40 -11.05
C ARG A 52 -2.06 -4.26 -11.07
N LEU A 53 -2.68 -4.41 -9.91
CA LEU A 53 -4.12 -4.26 -9.70
C LEU A 53 -4.51 -2.81 -9.38
N PHE A 54 -3.70 -2.14 -8.57
CA PHE A 54 -3.81 -0.72 -8.28
C PHE A 54 -2.46 -0.12 -7.95
N THR A 55 -2.39 1.20 -7.89
CA THR A 55 -1.24 1.94 -7.38
C THR A 55 -1.69 3.19 -6.66
N LEU A 56 -1.34 3.29 -5.38
CA LEU A 56 -1.46 4.48 -4.55
C LEU A 56 -0.12 5.25 -4.60
N ASN A 57 -0.22 6.55 -4.84
CA ASN A 57 0.90 7.46 -4.86
C ASN A 57 0.73 8.51 -3.76
N ILE A 58 1.83 8.90 -3.11
CA ILE A 58 1.91 10.09 -2.26
C ILE A 58 3.02 10.98 -2.79
N GLY A 59 2.69 12.24 -3.08
CA GLY A 59 3.58 13.16 -3.78
C GLY A 59 4.18 12.50 -5.02
N PRO A 60 5.51 12.51 -5.21
CA PRO A 60 6.15 11.99 -6.42
C PRO A 60 6.43 10.47 -6.39
N MET A 61 5.86 9.69 -5.48
CA MET A 61 6.23 8.28 -5.29
C MET A 61 5.02 7.34 -5.23
N GLU A 62 5.14 6.21 -5.93
CA GLU A 62 4.30 5.02 -5.72
C GLU A 62 4.63 4.43 -4.35
N VAL A 63 3.66 4.41 -3.44
CA VAL A 63 3.88 3.98 -2.05
C VAL A 63 3.21 2.67 -1.69
N LEU A 64 2.18 2.28 -2.44
CA LEU A 64 1.47 1.02 -2.23
C LEU A 64 0.92 0.51 -3.57
N PHE A 65 1.15 -0.76 -3.86
CA PHE A 65 0.58 -1.46 -5.00
C PHE A 65 0.48 -2.96 -4.72
N VAL A 66 -0.37 -3.64 -5.49
CA VAL A 66 -0.46 -5.11 -5.48
C VAL A 66 -0.19 -5.61 -6.89
N ASP A 67 0.77 -6.52 -7.01
CA ASP A 67 1.02 -7.29 -8.23
C ASP A 67 0.24 -8.60 -8.20
N ARG A 68 -0.39 -8.98 -9.33
CA ARG A 68 -0.92 -10.32 -9.53
C ARG A 68 0.22 -11.34 -9.60
N ASP A 69 0.05 -12.45 -8.89
CA ASP A 69 1.01 -13.54 -8.87
C ASP A 69 0.82 -14.55 -10.03
N ASP A 70 -0.28 -14.46 -10.80
CA ASP A 70 -0.59 -15.43 -11.86
C ASP A 70 -0.54 -14.89 -13.31
N ALA A 71 -0.02 -15.76 -14.21
CA ALA A 71 -0.07 -15.55 -15.65
C ALA A 71 -1.46 -15.86 -16.25
N SER A 72 -2.37 -16.48 -15.48
CA SER A 72 -3.70 -16.94 -15.92
C SER A 72 -4.85 -15.98 -15.63
N GLY A 73 -4.72 -15.05 -14.69
CA GLY A 73 -5.71 -14.03 -14.36
C GLY A 73 -6.96 -14.53 -13.61
N ASP A 74 -6.95 -15.75 -13.07
CA ASP A 74 -8.14 -16.38 -12.47
C ASP A 74 -8.09 -16.40 -10.93
N ASP A 75 -6.90 -16.37 -10.31
CA ASP A 75 -6.78 -16.24 -8.85
C ASP A 75 -6.39 -14.80 -8.46
N LEU A 76 -7.39 -14.05 -8.02
CA LEU A 76 -7.19 -12.67 -7.55
C LEU A 76 -6.71 -12.61 -6.09
N THR A 77 -6.63 -13.73 -5.38
CA THR A 77 -6.13 -13.79 -4.01
C THR A 77 -4.62 -14.04 -3.95
N ALA A 78 -4.05 -14.60 -5.03
CA ALA A 78 -2.60 -14.71 -5.21
C ALA A 78 -2.05 -13.36 -5.69
N GLY A 79 -1.71 -12.50 -4.73
CA GLY A 79 -1.18 -11.17 -5.00
C GLY A 79 -0.10 -10.77 -4.03
N LEU A 80 0.99 -10.20 -4.53
CA LEU A 80 2.06 -9.65 -3.71
C LEU A 80 1.77 -8.18 -3.44
N VAL A 81 1.50 -7.85 -2.18
CA VAL A 81 1.45 -6.46 -1.73
C VAL A 81 2.87 -5.92 -1.61
N SER A 82 3.09 -4.74 -2.15
CA SER A 82 4.29 -3.95 -1.95
C SER A 82 3.90 -2.61 -1.37
N LEU A 83 4.39 -2.30 -0.17
CA LEU A 83 4.18 -1.00 0.47
C LEU A 83 5.52 -0.42 0.93
N TYR A 84 5.66 0.90 0.85
CA TYR A 84 6.85 1.61 1.31
C TYR A 84 6.57 2.29 2.64
N VAL A 85 7.58 2.25 3.53
CA VAL A 85 7.58 2.98 4.80
C VAL A 85 8.90 3.68 5.04
N SER A 86 8.95 4.58 6.02
CA SER A 86 10.19 5.21 6.46
C SER A 86 11.09 4.17 7.12
N ARG A 87 12.30 4.03 6.60
CA ARG A 87 13.31 3.13 7.12
C ARG A 87 13.70 3.52 8.55
N SER A 88 14.06 4.79 8.76
CA SER A 88 14.51 5.26 10.06
C SER A 88 13.42 5.13 11.13
N ALA A 89 12.17 5.40 10.77
CA ALA A 89 11.04 5.28 11.69
C ALA A 89 10.74 3.82 12.05
N LEU A 90 10.90 2.90 11.08
CA LEU A 90 10.76 1.47 11.34
C LEU A 90 11.84 0.96 12.30
N GLU A 91 13.10 1.39 12.11
CA GLU A 91 14.21 1.05 13.03
C GLU A 91 13.99 1.63 14.44
N GLU A 92 13.45 2.86 14.52
CA GLU A 92 13.11 3.52 15.78
C GLU A 92 12.02 2.77 16.55
N GLU A 93 10.89 2.46 15.90
CA GLU A 93 9.75 1.78 16.53
C GLU A 93 10.08 0.36 16.95
N ALA A 94 10.81 -0.38 16.10
CA ALA A 94 11.16 -1.76 16.40
C ALA A 94 12.33 -1.88 17.41
N GLY A 95 13.07 -0.80 17.64
CA GLY A 95 14.30 -0.83 18.44
C GLY A 95 15.39 -1.74 17.86
N ALA A 96 15.34 -2.01 16.55
CA ALA A 96 16.21 -2.94 15.85
C ALA A 96 16.62 -2.39 14.48
N SER A 97 17.80 -2.78 13.98
CA SER A 97 18.23 -2.38 12.63
C SER A 97 17.42 -3.11 11.56
N ILE A 98 17.32 -2.53 10.36
CA ILE A 98 16.69 -3.21 9.21
C ILE A 98 17.34 -4.57 8.96
N GLU A 99 18.65 -4.71 9.13
CA GLU A 99 19.35 -5.98 8.94
C GLU A 99 18.85 -7.04 9.94
N ALA A 100 18.69 -6.69 11.21
CA ALA A 100 18.16 -7.59 12.22
C ALA A 100 16.69 -7.95 11.93
N LEU A 101 15.88 -6.97 11.53
CA LEU A 101 14.48 -7.20 11.13
C LEU A 101 14.39 -8.13 9.92
N THR A 102 15.25 -7.95 8.92
CA THR A 102 15.31 -8.81 7.73
C THR A 102 15.70 -10.25 8.07
N GLN A 103 16.59 -10.43 9.06
CA GLN A 103 16.96 -11.77 9.53
C GLN A 103 15.87 -12.44 10.37
N ALA A 104 15.03 -11.65 11.04
CA ALA A 104 13.95 -12.13 11.89
C ALA A 104 12.65 -12.40 11.13
N ALA A 105 12.38 -11.67 10.04
CA ALA A 105 11.19 -11.82 9.24
C ALA A 105 11.14 -13.19 8.55
N THR A 106 9.96 -13.82 8.57
CA THR A 106 9.76 -15.15 8.00
C THR A 106 8.83 -15.13 6.79
N ALA A 107 7.94 -14.13 6.70
CA ALA A 107 6.93 -14.02 5.65
C ALA A 107 6.90 -12.63 4.97
N VAL A 108 7.54 -11.60 5.55
CA VAL A 108 7.69 -10.27 4.94
C VAL A 108 9.11 -10.02 4.45
N GLU A 109 9.26 -9.68 3.17
CA GLU A 109 10.56 -9.28 2.62
C GLU A 109 10.80 -7.78 2.82
N LEU A 110 11.95 -7.43 3.39
CA LEU A 110 12.40 -6.05 3.63
C LEU A 110 13.45 -5.64 2.59
N ILE A 111 13.07 -4.77 1.65
CA ILE A 111 13.92 -4.38 0.51
C ILE A 111 14.26 -2.89 0.57
N PRO A 112 15.56 -2.51 0.71
CA PRO A 112 15.97 -1.12 0.68
C PRO A 112 15.54 -0.42 -0.63
N SER A 113 14.85 0.72 -0.52
CA SER A 113 14.44 1.48 -1.69
C SER A 113 15.62 2.24 -2.30
N ARG A 114 15.67 2.25 -3.63
CA ARG A 114 16.60 3.08 -4.42
C ARG A 114 15.94 4.31 -5.01
N LEU A 115 14.68 4.56 -4.67
CA LEU A 115 13.91 5.68 -5.22
C LEU A 115 14.42 7.00 -4.66
N ALA A 116 14.90 7.89 -5.54
CA ALA A 116 15.41 9.21 -5.14
C ALA A 116 14.34 10.08 -4.45
N SER A 117 13.07 9.87 -4.79
CA SER A 117 11.91 10.48 -4.14
C SER A 117 11.81 10.15 -2.66
N ALA A 118 12.40 9.05 -2.18
CA ALA A 118 12.46 8.73 -0.75
C ALA A 118 13.63 9.38 0.01
N GLY A 119 14.59 10.01 -0.70
CA GLY A 119 15.76 10.62 -0.05
C GLY A 119 16.64 9.62 0.73
N GLY A 120 16.63 8.34 0.36
CA GLY A 120 17.37 7.28 1.03
C GLY A 120 16.70 6.68 2.27
N ASP A 121 15.51 7.16 2.65
CA ASP A 121 14.83 6.74 3.88
C ASP A 121 13.56 5.89 3.62
N ALA A 122 13.46 5.19 2.50
CA ALA A 122 12.37 4.24 2.30
C ALA A 122 12.87 2.80 2.31
N ILE A 123 12.03 1.93 2.87
CA ILE A 123 12.13 0.48 2.74
C ILE A 123 10.81 -0.05 2.18
N ARG A 124 10.89 -1.00 1.26
CA ARG A 124 9.73 -1.71 0.72
C ARG A 124 9.50 -2.96 1.54
N LEU A 125 8.28 -3.13 2.03
CA LEU A 125 7.79 -4.37 2.61
C LEU A 125 7.01 -5.12 1.52
N VAL A 126 7.34 -6.39 1.31
CA VAL A 126 6.63 -7.27 0.36
C VAL A 126 6.05 -8.44 1.12
N ALA A 127 4.76 -8.71 0.92
CA ALA A 127 4.05 -9.80 1.55
C ALA A 127 3.08 -10.44 0.57
N ASP A 128 2.80 -11.73 0.76
CA ASP A 128 1.68 -12.40 0.10
C ASP A 128 0.38 -12.00 0.81
N LEU A 129 -0.60 -11.51 0.04
CA LEU A 129 -1.89 -11.06 0.55
C LEU A 129 -2.71 -12.19 1.19
N ALA A 130 -2.49 -13.44 0.77
CA ALA A 130 -3.21 -14.60 1.28
C ALA A 130 -2.52 -15.25 2.49
N ASP A 131 -1.29 -14.85 2.82
CA ASP A 131 -0.52 -15.41 3.93
C ASP A 131 -0.86 -14.71 5.26
N GLY A 132 -1.50 -15.45 6.17
CA GLY A 132 -1.84 -14.97 7.51
C GLY A 132 -0.61 -14.62 8.37
N VAL A 133 0.52 -15.34 8.19
CA VAL A 133 1.77 -15.02 8.90
C VAL A 133 2.31 -13.68 8.41
N ALA A 134 2.26 -13.44 7.10
CA ALA A 134 2.70 -12.17 6.52
C ALA A 134 1.81 -11.01 6.99
N ALA A 135 0.50 -11.23 7.14
CA ALA A 135 -0.42 -10.24 7.69
C ALA A 135 -0.10 -9.89 9.16
N GLU A 136 0.14 -10.89 10.01
CA GLU A 136 0.55 -10.69 11.42
C GLU A 136 1.92 -9.98 11.51
N GLU A 137 2.90 -10.37 10.71
CA GLU A 137 4.21 -9.71 10.67
C GLU A 137 4.11 -8.25 10.19
N LEU A 138 3.28 -7.95 9.19
CA LEU A 138 3.01 -6.58 8.77
C LEU A 138 2.38 -5.76 9.91
N ASP A 139 1.40 -6.31 10.63
CA ASP A 139 0.78 -5.61 11.76
C ASP A 139 1.82 -5.25 12.85
N VAL A 140 2.74 -6.17 13.15
CA VAL A 140 3.86 -5.90 14.09
C VAL A 140 4.78 -4.80 13.57
N LEU A 141 5.11 -4.79 12.27
CA LEU A 141 6.06 -3.85 11.69
C LEU A 141 5.48 -2.44 11.53
N ILE A 142 4.20 -2.32 11.16
CA ILE A 142 3.60 -1.06 10.72
C ILE A 142 2.27 -0.71 11.38
N GLY A 143 1.77 -1.51 12.33
CA GLY A 143 0.47 -1.32 12.98
C GLY A 143 0.36 -0.03 13.79
N SER A 144 1.47 0.58 14.23
CA SER A 144 1.45 1.92 14.83
C SER A 144 1.14 3.04 13.83
N GLY A 145 1.29 2.76 12.53
CA GLY A 145 1.18 3.73 11.44
C GLY A 145 2.33 4.74 11.36
N LEU A 146 3.24 4.80 12.35
CA LEU A 146 4.30 5.79 12.40
C LEU A 146 5.27 5.69 11.20
N PRO A 147 5.74 4.48 10.80
CA PRO A 147 6.63 4.37 9.65
C PRO A 147 5.99 4.85 8.33
N ILE A 148 4.68 4.64 8.15
CA ILE A 148 3.92 5.14 7.00
C ILE A 148 3.83 6.66 7.05
N ARG A 149 3.38 7.22 8.19
CA ARG A 149 3.24 8.67 8.39
C ARG A 149 4.53 9.43 8.10
N ARG A 150 5.66 8.94 8.62
CA ARG A 150 6.97 9.56 8.45
C ARG A 150 7.43 9.58 7.00
N LEU A 151 7.09 8.55 6.21
CA LEU A 151 7.37 8.57 4.78
C LEU A 151 6.44 9.55 4.06
N ALA A 152 5.14 9.54 4.37
CA ALA A 152 4.16 10.43 3.77
C ALA A 152 4.52 11.91 3.97
N GLU A 153 4.88 12.33 5.19
CA GLU A 153 5.35 13.69 5.52
C GLU A 153 6.50 14.13 4.61
N LYS A 154 7.49 13.24 4.40
CA LYS A 154 8.66 13.51 3.54
C LYS A 154 8.28 13.64 2.08
N LEU A 155 7.35 12.81 1.59
CA LEU A 155 6.89 12.84 0.21
C LEU A 155 6.02 14.07 -0.08
N VAL A 156 5.14 14.43 0.85
CA VAL A 156 4.30 15.64 0.81
C VAL A 156 5.16 16.90 0.71
N ALA A 157 6.27 16.97 1.46
CA ALA A 157 7.21 18.09 1.42
C ALA A 157 7.92 18.23 0.06
N LYS A 158 7.95 17.19 -0.77
CA LYS A 158 8.50 17.22 -2.14
C LYS A 158 7.50 17.73 -3.18
N GLY A 159 6.25 17.98 -2.79
CA GLY A 159 5.22 18.55 -3.63
C GLY A 159 4.38 17.52 -4.38
N LYS A 160 3.49 18.03 -5.24
CA LYS A 160 2.52 17.24 -6.00
C LYS A 160 3.21 16.34 -7.02
N GLY A 161 2.78 15.08 -7.10
CA GLY A 161 3.26 14.12 -8.08
C GLY A 161 2.65 14.29 -9.47
N PRO A 162 3.23 13.69 -10.51
CA PRO A 162 2.75 13.77 -11.89
C PRO A 162 1.60 12.80 -12.18
N TYR A 163 0.79 12.41 -11.19
CA TYR A 163 -0.11 11.27 -11.27
C TYR A 163 -1.60 11.63 -11.33
N GLU A 164 -1.94 12.93 -11.25
CA GLU A 164 -3.32 13.42 -11.27
C GLU A 164 -4.12 12.90 -12.48
N GLN A 165 -3.51 12.87 -13.67
CA GLN A 165 -4.17 12.40 -14.89
C GLN A 165 -4.53 10.90 -14.86
N TYR A 166 -3.94 10.12 -13.96
CA TYR A 166 -4.25 8.69 -13.78
C TYR A 166 -5.21 8.44 -12.61
N HIS A 167 -5.65 9.50 -11.92
CA HIS A 167 -6.43 9.36 -10.71
C HIS A 167 -7.83 8.79 -10.99
N ASN A 168 -8.16 7.69 -10.33
CA ASN A 168 -9.47 7.06 -10.39
C ASN A 168 -10.35 7.54 -9.22
N ARG A 169 -11.13 8.59 -9.46
CA ARG A 169 -12.04 9.19 -8.47
C ARG A 169 -13.09 8.23 -7.91
N TRP A 170 -13.56 7.28 -8.72
CA TRP A 170 -14.57 6.32 -8.27
C TRP A 170 -13.99 5.33 -7.28
N PHE A 171 -12.76 4.87 -7.54
CA PHE A 171 -12.06 3.99 -6.61
C PHE A 171 -11.62 4.73 -5.35
N ALA A 172 -11.16 5.98 -5.50
CA ALA A 172 -10.83 6.85 -4.37
C ALA A 172 -12.04 7.08 -3.45
N ALA A 173 -13.20 7.39 -4.00
CA ALA A 173 -14.44 7.55 -3.21
C ALA A 173 -14.78 6.27 -2.43
N ALA A 174 -14.67 5.09 -3.05
CA ALA A 174 -14.93 3.83 -2.36
C ALA A 174 -13.94 3.56 -1.21
N VAL A 175 -12.68 4.00 -1.32
CA VAL A 175 -11.70 3.94 -0.22
C VAL A 175 -12.06 4.90 0.90
N LEU A 176 -12.45 6.14 0.58
CA LEU A 176 -12.85 7.13 1.57
C LEU A 176 -14.12 6.68 2.33
N ASP A 177 -15.09 6.10 1.63
CA ASP A 177 -16.29 5.50 2.25
C ASP A 177 -15.91 4.37 3.24
N GLU A 178 -14.84 3.61 2.96
CA GLU A 178 -14.37 2.54 3.84
C GLU A 178 -13.67 3.07 5.10
N ILE A 179 -12.93 4.17 4.97
CA ILE A 179 -12.35 4.91 6.12
C ILE A 179 -13.47 5.40 7.04
N GLU A 180 -14.50 6.05 6.48
CA GLU A 180 -15.65 6.53 7.26
C GLU A 180 -16.40 5.38 7.95
N ARG A 181 -16.55 4.22 7.28
CA ARG A 181 -17.18 3.03 7.84
C ARG A 181 -16.39 2.47 9.03
N SER A 182 -15.07 2.43 8.90
CA SER A 182 -14.17 1.86 9.92
C SER A 182 -14.09 2.74 11.17
N ALA A 183 -14.17 4.06 11.01
CA ALA A 183 -14.23 5.01 12.12
C ALA A 183 -15.54 5.00 12.92
N ALA A 184 -16.61 4.40 12.37
CA ALA A 184 -17.93 4.34 13.00
C ALA A 184 -18.15 3.11 13.90
N VAL A 185 -17.15 2.21 14.01
CA VAL A 185 -17.17 0.96 14.79
C VAL A 185 -16.43 1.15 16.12
#